data_AF-A0A5J4P608-F1
#
_entry.id   AF-A0A5J4P608-F1
#
_cell.length_a   1.000
_cell.length_b   1.000
_cell.length_c   1.000
_cell.angle_alpha   90.00
_cell.angle_beta   90.00
_cell.angle_gamma   90.00
#
_symmetry.space_group_name_H-M   'P 1'
#
loop_
_entity.id
_entity.type
_entity.pdbx_description
1 polymer ?
#
loop_
_entity_poly.entity_id
_entity_poly.type
_entity_poly.pdbx_seq_one_letter_code
_entity_poly.pdbx_strand_id
1 'polypeptide(L)'
;IVILAKNNGWIVADPFTNYKIHFAKVDRGYLTQEEIKEIMNKKFATKRLEQVRDIFVFSCFTNLEDKKQRKEKEGNRLIVRDVCPFLSLSAE
;
A
#
# COMPACT_ATOMS: atom_id res chain seq x y z
N ILE A 1 0.00 4.19 27.71
CA ILE A 1 0.82 4.27 28.95
C ILE A 1 0.52 5.56 29.74
N VAL A 2 0.71 6.75 29.17
CA VAL A 2 0.43 8.05 29.87
C VAL A 2 -1.03 8.21 30.30
N ILE A 3 -1.98 7.84 29.44
CA ILE A 3 -3.42 7.88 29.76
C ILE A 3 -3.78 7.00 30.96
N LEU A 4 -3.17 5.82 31.05
CA LEU A 4 -3.38 4.87 32.16
C LEU A 4 -2.86 5.44 33.48
N ALA A 5 -1.66 6.03 33.46
CA ALA A 5 -1.08 6.65 34.65
C ALA A 5 -1.91 7.84 35.16
N LYS A 6 -2.50 8.64 34.26
CA LYS A 6 -3.41 9.74 34.63
C LYS A 6 -4.69 9.22 35.27
N ASN A 7 -5.30 8.19 34.68
CA ASN A 7 -6.54 7.59 35.20
C ASN A 7 -6.33 6.93 36.56
N ASN A 8 -5.15 6.38 36.80
CA ASN A 8 -4.76 5.80 38.10
C ASN A 8 -4.28 6.84 39.12
N GLY A 9 -4.27 8.13 38.77
CA GLY A 9 -3.82 9.21 39.67
C GLY A 9 -2.30 9.25 39.91
N TRP A 10 -1.50 8.50 39.15
CA TRP A 10 -0.04 8.49 39.27
C TRP A 10 0.61 9.75 38.70
N ILE A 11 -0.10 10.47 37.83
CA ILE A 11 0.31 11.78 37.30
C ILE A 11 -0.84 12.78 37.42
N VAL A 12 -0.52 14.01 37.84
CA VAL A 12 -1.50 15.08 38.07
C VAL A 12 -1.96 15.72 36.75
N ALA A 13 -1.09 15.78 35.75
CA ALA A 13 -1.36 16.38 34.46
C ALA A 13 -0.72 15.55 33.34
N ASP A 14 -1.36 15.55 32.17
CA ASP A 14 -0.82 14.87 30.98
C ASP A 14 0.21 15.80 30.31
N PRO A 15 1.50 15.40 30.24
CA PRO A 15 2.57 16.22 29.65
C PRO A 15 2.41 16.43 28.14
N PHE A 16 1.55 15.66 27.46
CA PHE A 16 1.28 15.79 26.03
C PHE A 16 -0.02 16.55 25.73
N THR A 17 -0.69 17.12 26.74
CA THR A 17 -1.97 17.84 26.57
C THR A 17 -1.90 18.96 25.51
N ASN A 18 -0.75 19.63 25.40
CA ASN A 18 -0.53 20.70 24.44
C ASN A 18 0.23 20.27 23.18
N TYR A 19 0.58 18.99 23.06
CA TYR A 19 1.30 18.48 21.90
C TYR A 19 0.33 18.26 20.74
N LYS A 20 0.49 19.05 19.67
CA LYS A 20 -0.28 18.90 18.44
C LYS A 20 0.51 18.03 17.48
N ILE A 21 0.02 16.82 17.21
CA ILE A 21 0.59 15.96 16.18
C ILE A 21 0.23 16.57 14.82
N HIS A 22 1.24 17.10 14.13
CA HIS A 22 1.08 17.57 12.75
C HIS A 22 1.32 16.40 11.80
N PHE A 23 0.23 15.87 11.24
CA PHE A 23 0.33 14.94 10.13
C PHE A 23 0.48 15.75 8.84
N ALA A 24 1.67 15.74 8.26
CA ALA A 24 1.82 16.15 6.87
C ALA A 24 1.03 15.14 6.03
N LYS A 25 -0.02 15.62 5.33
CA LYS A 25 -0.66 14.82 4.29
C LYS A 25 0.36 14.64 3.17
N VAL A 26 1.07 13.53 3.21
CA VAL A 26 1.87 13.08 2.08
C VAL A 26 0.90 12.50 1.07
N ASP A 27 0.71 13.22 -0.03
CA ASP A 27 0.00 12.66 -1.18
C ASP A 27 0.89 11.59 -1.81
N ARG A 28 0.50 10.33 -1.62
CA ARG A 28 1.18 9.21 -2.26
C ARG A 28 0.52 9.04 -3.61
N GLY A 29 1.20 9.47 -4.66
CA GLY A 29 0.75 9.23 -6.03
C GLY A 29 0.46 7.75 -6.27
N TYR A 30 -0.49 7.46 -7.15
CA TYR A 30 -0.85 6.11 -7.56
C TYR A 30 -0.31 5.85 -8.97
N LEU A 31 0.01 4.58 -9.25
CA LEU A 31 0.36 4.17 -10.60
C LEU A 31 -0.91 3.96 -11.43
N THR A 32 -0.91 4.53 -12.62
CA THR A 32 -1.88 4.26 -13.67
C THR A 32 -1.65 2.89 -14.31
N GLN A 33 -2.66 2.38 -15.02
CA GLN A 33 -2.55 1.11 -15.72
C GLN A 33 -1.43 1.11 -16.80
N GLU A 34 -1.15 2.27 -17.39
CA GLU A 34 -0.09 2.46 -18.37
C GLU A 34 1.29 2.36 -17.71
N GLU A 35 1.49 3.04 -16.58
CA GLU A 35 2.73 2.96 -15.81
C GLU A 35 3.02 1.52 -15.31
N ILE A 36 1.98 0.78 -14.90
CA ILE A 36 2.14 -0.64 -14.53
C ILE A 36 2.59 -1.49 -15.73
N LYS A 37 2.06 -1.24 -16.94
CA LYS A 37 2.49 -1.93 -18.16
C LYS A 37 3.94 -1.58 -18.53
N GLU A 38 4.36 -0.34 -18.31
CA GLU A 38 5.76 0.05 -18.51
C GLU A 38 6.70 -0.68 -17.56
N ILE A 39 6.33 -0.79 -16.27
CA ILE A 39 7.09 -1.53 -15.27
C ILE A 39 7.21 -3.01 -15.65
N MET A 40 6.10 -3.60 -16.14
CA MET A 40 6.05 -5.01 -16.57
C MET A 40 6.99 -5.28 -17.75
N ASN A 41 7.03 -4.38 -18.74
CA ASN A 41 7.86 -4.54 -19.94
C ASN A 41 9.30 -4.04 -19.78
N LYS A 42 9.63 -3.43 -18.64
CA LYS A 42 10.98 -2.94 -18.35
C LYS A 42 11.97 -4.12 -18.31
N LYS A 43 13.02 -4.05 -19.11
CA LYS A 43 14.17 -4.96 -19.03
C LYS A 43 15.11 -4.50 -17.93
N PHE A 44 15.39 -5.38 -16.98
CA PHE A 44 16.36 -5.13 -15.91
C PHE A 44 17.66 -5.86 -16.21
N ALA A 45 18.80 -5.25 -15.83
CA ALA A 45 20.11 -5.85 -16.06
C ALA A 45 20.42 -7.04 -15.13
N THR A 46 19.65 -7.21 -14.05
CA THR A 46 19.91 -8.20 -13.01
C THR A 46 18.67 -9.02 -12.73
N LYS A 47 18.82 -10.35 -12.69
CA LYS A 47 17.75 -11.31 -12.40
C LYS A 47 17.00 -11.02 -11.09
N ARG A 48 17.70 -10.53 -10.06
CA ARG A 48 17.09 -10.12 -8.78
C ARG A 48 16.05 -9.00 -8.97
N LEU A 49 16.32 -8.04 -9.85
CA LEU A 49 15.38 -6.94 -10.12
C LEU A 49 14.17 -7.41 -10.93
N GLU A 50 14.34 -8.41 -11.80
CA GLU A 50 13.22 -9.06 -12.49
C GLU A 50 12.29 -9.76 -11.49
N GLN A 51 12.85 -10.48 -10.52
CA GLN A 51 12.05 -11.11 -9.46
C GLN A 51 11.29 -10.07 -8.62
N VAL A 52 11.91 -8.94 -8.29
CA VAL A 52 11.24 -7.85 -7.57
C VAL A 52 10.12 -7.23 -8.41
N ARG A 53 10.34 -7.02 -9.72
CA ARG A 53 9.30 -6.57 -10.65
C ARG A 53 8.14 -7.56 -10.66
N ASP A 54 8.42 -8.86 -10.79
CA ASP A 54 7.39 -9.88 -10.91
C ASP A 54 6.53 -9.99 -9.64
N ILE A 55 7.17 -9.93 -8.45
CA ILE A 55 6.46 -9.89 -7.16
C ILE A 55 5.63 -8.60 -7.02
N PHE A 56 6.20 -7.45 -7.40
CA PHE A 56 5.52 -6.17 -7.35
C PHE A 56 4.28 -6.16 -8.25
N VAL A 57 4.45 -6.54 -9.52
CA VAL A 57 3.37 -6.67 -10.50
C VAL A 57 2.34 -7.67 -10.00
N PHE A 58 2.74 -8.87 -9.54
CA PHE A 58 1.82 -9.85 -8.97
C PHE A 58 0.97 -9.25 -7.84
N SER A 59 1.58 -8.51 -6.91
CA SER A 59 0.88 -7.87 -5.80
C SER A 59 -0.17 -6.84 -6.24
N CYS A 60 0.08 -6.10 -7.34
CA CYS A 60 -0.88 -5.14 -7.89
C CYS A 60 -2.13 -5.82 -8.48
N PHE A 61 -2.02 -7.07 -8.94
CA PHE A 61 -3.12 -7.82 -9.56
C PHE A 61 -3.85 -8.72 -8.57
N THR A 62 -3.15 -9.29 -7.58
CA THR A 62 -3.76 -10.19 -6.59
C THR A 62 -4.38 -9.46 -5.40
N ASN A 63 -4.21 -8.14 -5.33
CA ASN A 63 -4.75 -7.29 -4.29
C ASN A 63 -4.48 -7.87 -2.89
N LEU A 64 -3.19 -7.91 -2.50
CA LEU A 64 -2.78 -8.19 -1.12
C LEU A 64 -3.01 -6.99 -0.19
N GLU A 65 -3.84 -6.02 -0.58
CA GLU A 65 -4.14 -4.85 0.25
C GLU A 65 -5.37 -5.08 1.12
N ASP A 66 -5.15 -4.78 2.39
CA ASP A 66 -6.04 -4.92 3.53
C ASP A 66 -7.48 -4.43 3.30
N LYS A 67 -8.41 -5.08 4.02
CA LYS A 67 -9.88 -4.93 4.01
C LYS A 67 -10.41 -3.51 4.28
N LYS A 68 -10.07 -2.52 3.46
CA LYS A 68 -10.64 -1.16 3.54
C LYS A 68 -11.14 -0.68 2.19
N GLN A 69 -11.98 -1.48 1.56
CA GLN A 69 -12.94 -0.95 0.59
C GLN A 69 -13.94 -0.04 1.32
N ARG A 70 -13.81 1.28 1.20
CA ARG A 70 -14.92 2.24 1.36
C ARG A 70 -14.62 3.55 0.63
N LYS A 71 -14.95 3.60 -0.66
CA LYS A 71 -16.15 4.27 -1.19
C LYS A 71 -16.02 4.28 -2.71
N GLU A 72 -16.97 3.63 -3.34
CA GLU A 72 -17.36 3.81 -4.72
C GLU A 72 -17.28 5.30 -5.10
N LYS A 73 -16.30 5.60 -5.95
CA LYS A 73 -16.27 6.80 -6.77
C LYS A 73 -15.70 6.39 -8.12
N GLU A 74 -16.58 6.32 -9.10
CA GLU A 74 -16.25 6.39 -10.52
C GLU A 74 -15.13 7.42 -10.71
N GLY A 75 -13.95 6.97 -11.14
CA GLY A 75 -12.80 7.85 -11.38
C GLY A 75 -11.45 7.24 -11.07
N ASN A 76 -11.32 6.42 -10.02
CA ASN A 76 -10.04 5.78 -9.69
C ASN A 76 -10.03 4.29 -10.07
N ARG A 77 -9.58 4.07 -11.31
CA ARG A 77 -9.31 2.78 -11.93
C ARG A 77 -8.25 1.98 -11.13
N LEU A 78 -8.72 1.23 -10.14
CA LEU A 78 -8.08 -0.01 -9.72
C LEU A 78 -9.10 -1.14 -9.86
N ILE A 79 -9.43 -1.43 -11.11
CA ILE A 79 -9.94 -2.75 -11.51
C ILE A 79 -8.89 -3.28 -12.47
N VAL A 80 -7.91 -4.03 -11.96
CA VAL A 80 -7.09 -4.88 -12.82
C VAL A 80 -7.63 -6.30 -12.68
N ARG A 81 -8.72 -6.55 -13.41
CA ARG A 81 -9.07 -7.89 -13.85
C ARG A 81 -8.97 -7.88 -15.37
N ASP A 82 -7.84 -8.36 -15.85
CA ASP A 82 -7.78 -9.25 -17.00
C ASP A 82 -6.66 -10.22 -16.64
N VAL A 83 -7.05 -11.48 -16.42
CA VAL A 83 -6.26 -12.70 -16.14
C VAL A 83 -4.79 -12.44 -15.77
N CYS A 84 -4.40 -12.75 -14.51
CA CYS A 84 -2.98 -12.78 -14.12
C CYS A 84 -2.19 -13.62 -15.13
N PRO A 85 -1.32 -13.04 -15.97
CA PRO A 85 -0.57 -13.80 -16.98
C PRO A 85 0.42 -14.78 -16.32
N PHE A 86 0.67 -14.61 -15.01
CA PHE A 86 1.50 -15.50 -14.21
C PHE A 86 0.80 -16.78 -13.74
N LEU A 87 -0.54 -16.85 -13.78
CA LEU A 87 -1.28 -18.03 -13.31
C LEU A 87 -1.24 -19.21 -14.29
N SER A 88 -0.74 -19.02 -15.52
CA SER A 88 -0.41 -20.11 -16.44
C SER A 88 1.00 -20.67 -16.25
N LEU A 89 1.80 -20.13 -15.31
CA LEU A 89 3.20 -20.53 -15.12
C LEU A 89 3.46 -21.34 -13.83
N SER A 90 2.42 -21.70 -13.08
CA SER A 90 2.51 -22.54 -11.87
C SER A 90 1.89 -23.94 -12.06
N ALA A 91 1.61 -24.35 -13.30
CA ALA A 91 1.02 -25.65 -13.63
C ALA A 91 1.99 -26.63 -14.32
N GLU A 92 3.30 -26.37 -14.26
CA GLU A 92 4.36 -27.33 -14.62
C GLU A 92 5.41 -27.42 -13.52
#